data_AF-A0A2Z7D5V5-F1
#
_entry.id   AF-A0A2Z7D5V5-F1
#
_cell.length_a   1.000
_cell.length_b   1.000
_cell.length_c   1.000
_cell.angle_alpha   90.00
_cell.angle_beta   90.00
_cell.angle_gamma   90.00
#
_symmetry.space_group_name_H-M   'P 1'
#
loop_
_entity.id
_entity.type
_entity.pdbx_description
1 polymer ?
#
loop_
_entity_poly.entity_id
_entity_poly.type
_entity_poly.pdbx_seq_one_letter_code
_entity_poly.pdbx_strand_id
1 'polypeptide(L)' 'MARELVNLYTQGNTKQFWVEDDLLYTKGRRLFVPKWDNLRRDLIREFHETRWAGHMGQRRTL' A
#
# COMPACT_ATOMS: atom_id res chain seq x y z
N MET A 1 -6.69 10.79 5.84
CA MET A 1 -5.47 10.45 5.06
C MET A 1 -5.72 9.88 3.66
N ALA A 2 -6.12 8.61 3.45
CA ALA A 2 -6.24 8.08 2.06
C ALA A 2 -7.24 8.87 1.20
N ARG A 3 -8.39 9.24 1.78
CA ARG A 3 -9.40 10.08 1.13
C ARG A 3 -8.89 11.49 0.82
N GLU A 4 -8.01 12.05 1.65
CA GLU A 4 -7.35 13.34 1.36
C GLU A 4 -6.35 13.19 0.20
N LEU A 5 -5.62 12.08 0.11
CA LEU A 5 -4.70 11.83 -1.01
C LEU A 5 -5.45 11.66 -2.32
N VAL A 6 -6.60 10.98 -2.31
CA VAL A 6 -7.49 10.92 -3.48
C VAL A 6 -7.96 12.32 -3.86
N ASN A 7 -8.44 13.12 -2.90
CA ASN A 7 -8.86 14.50 -3.17
C ASN A 7 -7.72 15.35 -3.75
N LEU A 8 -6.50 15.25 -3.21
CA LEU A 8 -5.33 15.95 -3.72
C LEU A 8 -5.01 15.55 -5.16
N TYR A 9 -5.10 14.25 -5.49
CA TYR A 9 -4.95 13.77 -6.85
C TYR A 9 -6.05 14.31 -7.77
N THR A 10 -7.31 14.22 -7.35
CA THR A 10 -8.47 14.72 -8.12
C THR A 10 -8.38 16.23 -8.39
N GLN A 11 -7.78 17.00 -7.49
CA GLN A 11 -7.56 18.44 -7.65
C GLN A 11 -6.30 18.77 -8.48
N GLY A 12 -5.51 17.78 -8.91
CA GLY A 12 -4.25 18.00 -9.64
C GLY A 12 -3.10 18.53 -8.77
N ASN A 13 -3.25 18.51 -7.45
CA ASN A 13 -2.29 19.08 -6.49
C ASN A 13 -1.10 18.16 -6.20
N THR A 14 -1.10 16.92 -6.69
CA THR A 14 0.00 15.98 -6.52
C THR A 14 0.28 15.20 -7.80
N LYS A 15 1.58 14.98 -8.07
CA LYS A 15 2.07 14.05 -9.09
C LYS A 15 2.65 12.77 -8.48
N GLN A 16 2.61 12.65 -7.15
CA GLN A 16 3.18 11.51 -6.44
C GLN A 16 2.20 10.34 -6.31
N PHE A 17 0.91 10.64 -6.41
CA PHE A 17 -0.18 9.69 -6.29
C PHE A 17 -1.10 9.76 -7.51
N TRP A 18 -1.73 8.65 -7.85
CA TRP A 18 -2.79 8.59 -8.85
C TRP A 18 -3.78 7.47 -8.53
N VAL A 19 -4.99 7.54 -9.07
CA VAL A 19 -5.99 6.50 -8.95
C VAL A 19 -6.11 5.75 -10.28
N GLU A 20 -6.13 4.43 -10.23
CA GLU A 20 -6.34 3.51 -11.35
C GLU A 20 -7.15 2.32 -10.79
N ASP A 21 -8.22 1.91 -11.47
CA ASP A 21 -9.11 0.81 -11.03
C ASP A 21 -9.56 0.90 -9.55
N ASP A 22 -9.99 2.10 -9.11
CA ASP A 22 -10.39 2.41 -7.72
C ASP A 22 -9.28 2.24 -6.66
N LEU A 23 -8.03 2.03 -7.09
CA LEU A 23 -6.86 1.86 -6.24
C LEU A 23 -5.94 3.08 -6.28
N LEU A 24 -5.43 3.48 -5.12
CA LEU A 24 -4.49 4.59 -4.99
C LEU A 24 -3.06 4.09 -5.14
N TYR A 25 -2.33 4.58 -6.14
CA TYR A 25 -0.95 4.22 -6.43
C TYR A 25 0.04 5.32 -6.04
N THR A 26 1.30 4.91 -5.91
CA THR A 26 2.48 5.75 -5.66
C THR A 26 3.58 5.42 -6.67
N LYS A 27 4.62 6.25 -6.73
CA LYS A 27 5.78 6.09 -7.63
C LYS A 27 6.24 4.61 -7.76
N GLY A 28 6.44 4.18 -9.00
CA GLY A 28 6.83 2.81 -9.32
C GLY A 28 5.66 1.80 -9.31
N ARG A 29 4.43 2.29 -9.54
CA ARG A 29 3.19 1.48 -9.60
C ARG A 29 2.97 0.65 -8.32
N ARG A 30 3.32 1.24 -7.17
CA ARG A 30 3.15 0.62 -5.85
C ARG A 30 1.82 1.05 -5.24
N LEU A 31 1.02 0.09 -4.81
CA LEU A 31 -0.25 0.36 -4.14
C LEU A 31 -0.02 1.10 -2.81
N PHE A 32 -0.76 2.17 -2.57
CA PHE A 32 -0.79 2.85 -1.28
C PHE A 32 -1.69 2.07 -0.33
N VAL A 33 -1.10 1.55 0.75
CA VAL A 33 -1.86 0.90 1.82
C VAL A 33 -2.05 1.90 2.97
N PRO A 34 -3.27 2.33 3.32
CA PRO A 34 -3.49 3.22 4.46
C PRO A 34 -3.12 2.55 5.79
N LYS A 35 -2.81 3.36 6.81
CA LYS A 35 -2.64 2.89 8.20
C LYS A 35 -4.00 2.69 8.89
N TRP A 36 -4.94 2.03 8.20
CA TRP A 36 -6.26 1.77 8.76
C TRP A 36 -6.22 0.50 9.59
N ASP A 37 -6.54 0.66 10.89
CA ASP A 37 -6.55 -0.43 11.85
C ASP A 37 -5.30 -1.32 11.70
N ASN A 38 -5.49 -2.61 11.43
CA ASN A 38 -4.41 -3.59 11.29
C ASN A 38 -4.07 -3.94 9.84
N LEU A 39 -4.65 -3.26 8.85
CA LEU A 39 -4.55 -3.62 7.43
C LEU A 39 -3.11 -3.86 6.95
N ARG A 40 -2.17 -2.94 7.25
CA ARG A 40 -0.76 -3.11 6.87
C ARG A 40 -0.13 -4.33 7.54
N ARG A 41 -0.46 -4.57 8.81
CA ARG A 41 0.05 -5.71 9.57
C ARG A 41 -0.52 -7.01 9.03
N ASP A 42 -1.81 -7.04 8.72
CA ASP A 42 -2.50 -8.21 8.20
C ASP A 42 -1.96 -8.59 6.82
N LEU A 43 -1.70 -7.62 5.93
CA LEU A 43 -1.07 -7.86 4.63
C LEU A 43 0.36 -8.40 4.75
N ILE A 44 1.17 -7.82 5.64
CA ILE A 44 2.54 -8.32 5.89
C ILE A 44 2.48 -9.74 6.46
N ARG A 45 1.56 -9.99 7.40
CA ARG A 45 1.37 -11.30 8.03
C ARG A 45 0.95 -12.35 7.00
N GLU A 46 -0.03 -12.04 6.14
CA GLU A 46 -0.49 -12.95 5.10
C GLU A 46 0.66 -13.40 4.20
N PHE A 47 1.48 -12.46 3.72
CA PHE A 47 2.67 -12.79 2.93
C PHE A 47 3.68 -13.63 3.73
N HIS A 48 3.97 -13.25 4.98
CA HIS A 48 4.99 -13.88 5.81
C HIS A 48 4.61 -15.28 6.31
N GLU A 49 3.32 -15.53 6.59
CA GLU A 49 2.81 -16.79 7.15
C GLU A 49 2.32 -17.78 6.09
N THR A 50 2.29 -17.37 4.82
CA THR A 50 1.94 -18.28 3.72
C THR A 50 2.87 -19.50 3.74
N ARG A 51 2.33 -20.72 3.56
CA ARG A 51 3.09 -21.99 3.65
C ARG A 51 4.33 -22.07 2.73
N TRP A 52 4.35 -21.28 1.66
CA TRP A 52 5.46 -21.18 0.72
C TRP A 52 6.49 -20.13 1.09
N ALA A 53 6.18 -19.22 2.02
CA ALA A 53 7.12 -18.26 2.54
C ALA A 53 8.10 -18.97 3.49
N GLY A 54 9.40 -18.80 3.27
CA GLY A 54 10.43 -19.36 4.14
C GLY A 54 10.56 -18.66 5.49
N HIS A 55 9.49 -18.01 5.99
CA HIS A 55 9.47 -17.16 7.20
C HIS A 55 10.68 -16.23 7.29
N MET A 56 10.90 -15.47 6.22
CA MET A 56 12.11 -14.70 6.05
C MET A 56 12.12 -13.48 6.99
N GLY A 57 13.30 -13.17 7.54
CA GLY A 57 13.47 -12.00 8.39
C GLY A 57 13.14 -10.68 7.68
N GLN A 58 13.00 -9.61 8.46
CA GLN A 58 12.48 -8.30 8.01
C GLN A 58 13.04 -7.80 6.67
N ARG A 59 14.36 -7.92 6.43
CA ARG A 59 15.04 -7.44 5.21
C ARG A 59 14.56 -8.12 3.92
N ARG A 60 13.97 -9.30 4.02
CA ARG A 60 13.43 -10.06 2.89
C ARG A 60 11.93 -9.86 2.73
N THR A 61 11.26 -9.31 3.75
CA THR A 61 9.80 -9.10 3.80
C THR A 61 9.41 -7.65 3.47
N LEU A 62 10.27 -6.67 3.77
CA LEU A 62 10.07 -5.24 3.57
C LEU A 62 11.15 -4.64 2.65
#